data_AF-A0A1U7CYE0-F1
#
_entry.id   AF-A0A1U7CYE0-F1
#
_cell.length_a   1.000
_cell.length_b   1.000
_cell.length_c   1.000
_cell.angle_alpha   90.00
_cell.angle_beta   90.00
_cell.angle_gamma   90.00
#
_symmetry.space_group_name_H-M   'P 1'
#
loop_
_entity.id
_entity.type
_entity.pdbx_description
1 polymer ?
#
loop_
_entity_poly.entity_id
_entity_poly.type
_entity_poly.pdbx_seq_one_letter_code
_entity_poly.pdbx_strand_id
1 'polypeptide(L)'
;MTSIRARKSRIALVLCLLVSFSWLGCGPAADPTAPPPIQAEDKEKLAAALPPGVTLESSIEPNVMLGANSKTVGEALASLHAYVKDNKIYDGGMSKVILFKTGKDDSKSKPAKSSKTKEESTTIVVTGG
;
A
#
# COMPACT_ATOMS: atom_id res chain seq x y z
N MET A 1 68.28 -18.90 -5.97
CA MET A 1 67.23 -19.33 -6.91
C MET A 1 65.99 -19.76 -6.10
N THR A 2 65.31 -18.84 -5.40
CA THR A 2 64.11 -18.10 -5.84
C THR A 2 62.96 -18.93 -6.42
N SER A 3 62.07 -19.34 -5.50
CA SER A 3 60.61 -19.12 -5.59
C SER A 3 59.87 -19.64 -6.83
N ILE A 4 59.56 -20.95 -6.82
CA ILE A 4 58.59 -21.57 -7.75
C ILE A 4 57.17 -21.65 -7.13
N ARG A 5 57.04 -21.49 -5.81
CA ARG A 5 55.75 -21.66 -5.11
C ARG A 5 54.79 -20.46 -5.19
N ALA A 6 55.28 -19.28 -5.62
CA ALA A 6 54.51 -18.03 -5.58
C ALA A 6 53.71 -17.69 -6.85
N ARG A 7 53.86 -18.44 -7.96
CA ARG A 7 53.23 -18.06 -9.24
C ARG A 7 51.77 -18.51 -9.38
N LYS A 8 51.38 -19.64 -8.77
CA LYS A 8 50.00 -20.14 -8.86
C LYS A 8 48.99 -19.31 -8.03
N SER A 9 49.46 -18.59 -7.01
CA SER A 9 48.60 -17.78 -6.13
C SER A 9 48.17 -16.44 -6.75
N ARG A 10 48.88 -15.93 -7.77
CA ARG A 10 48.59 -14.61 -8.36
C ARG A 10 47.51 -14.67 -9.45
N ILE A 11 47.35 -15.82 -10.12
CA ILE A 11 46.36 -15.98 -11.19
C ILE A 11 44.96 -16.18 -10.61
N ALA A 12 44.84 -16.87 -9.46
CA ALA A 12 43.56 -17.07 -8.79
C ALA A 12 42.95 -15.75 -8.26
N LEU A 13 43.80 -14.78 -7.87
CA LEU A 13 43.33 -13.52 -7.28
C LEU A 13 42.85 -12.51 -8.32
N VAL A 14 43.35 -12.57 -9.56
CA VAL A 14 42.91 -11.69 -10.66
C VAL A 14 41.54 -12.12 -11.20
N LEU A 15 41.22 -13.41 -11.19
CA LEU A 15 39.92 -13.93 -11.64
C LEU A 15 38.77 -13.68 -10.66
N CYS A 16 39.05 -13.43 -9.37
CA CYS A 16 38.02 -13.04 -8.39
C CYS A 16 37.63 -11.55 -8.47
N LEU A 17 38.47 -10.67 -9.02
CA LEU A 17 38.19 -9.23 -9.04
C LEU A 17 37.28 -8.78 -10.20
N LEU A 18 37.09 -9.61 -11.24
CA LEU A 18 36.26 -9.27 -12.40
C LEU A 18 34.79 -9.69 -12.26
N VAL A 19 34.40 -10.40 -11.20
CA VAL A 19 33.01 -10.86 -10.99
C VAL A 19 32.21 -9.93 -10.05
N SER A 20 32.86 -8.96 -9.41
CA SER A 20 32.18 -8.02 -8.50
C SER A 20 31.61 -6.77 -9.18
N PHE A 21 31.72 -6.63 -10.50
CA PHE A 21 30.97 -5.62 -11.26
C PHE A 21 29.58 -6.13 -11.65
N SER A 22 28.86 -6.69 -10.68
CA SER A 22 27.44 -7.01 -10.85
C SER A 22 26.64 -6.04 -9.98
N TRP A 23 25.85 -5.21 -10.67
CA TRP A 23 24.83 -4.31 -10.13
C TRP A 23 25.29 -3.06 -9.36
N LEU A 24 25.77 -2.06 -10.11
CA LEU A 24 25.23 -0.70 -9.92
C LEU A 24 23.87 -0.59 -10.66
N GLY A 25 22.89 -1.35 -10.17
CA GLY A 25 21.48 -1.06 -10.39
C GLY A 25 20.97 -0.23 -9.22
N CYS A 26 21.49 1.00 -9.07
CA CYS A 26 20.93 1.98 -8.16
C CYS A 26 19.62 2.48 -8.78
N GLY A 27 18.57 1.65 -8.68
CA GLY A 27 17.21 2.14 -8.82
C GLY A 27 16.98 3.17 -7.71
N PRO A 28 16.32 4.30 -7.98
CA PRO A 28 16.03 5.27 -6.94
C PRO A 28 15.35 4.53 -5.79
N ALA A 29 15.93 4.64 -4.60
CA ALA A 29 15.30 4.18 -3.37
C ALA A 29 13.93 4.84 -3.33
N ALA A 30 12.89 4.04 -3.60
CA ALA A 30 11.53 4.48 -3.45
C ALA A 30 11.41 5.02 -2.03
N ASP A 31 10.91 6.25 -1.94
CA ASP A 31 10.71 6.98 -0.70
C ASP A 31 10.05 6.02 0.31
N PRO A 32 10.70 5.64 1.43
CA PRO A 32 10.20 4.61 2.35
C PRO A 32 8.90 5.02 3.06
N THR A 33 8.38 6.21 2.76
CA THR A 33 7.19 6.81 3.34
C THR A 33 5.95 6.63 2.46
N ALA A 34 6.12 6.25 1.19
CA ALA A 34 4.98 6.04 0.30
C ALA A 34 4.41 4.63 0.49
N PRO A 35 3.08 4.47 0.71
CA PRO A 35 2.48 3.16 0.72
C PRO A 35 2.72 2.46 -0.64
N PRO A 36 2.95 1.14 -0.65
CA PRO A 36 3.21 0.43 -1.89
C PRO A 36 2.04 0.63 -2.86
N PRO A 37 2.32 0.83 -4.16
CA PRO A 37 1.26 1.02 -5.14
C PRO A 37 0.37 -0.22 -5.18
N ILE A 38 -0.95 0.00 -5.18
CA ILE A 38 -1.93 -1.06 -5.43
C ILE A 38 -1.62 -1.68 -6.80
N GLN A 39 -1.55 -3.01 -6.88
CA GLN A 39 -1.36 -3.72 -8.15
C GLN A 39 -2.49 -3.38 -9.13
N ALA A 40 -2.20 -3.34 -10.43
CA ALA A 40 -3.19 -2.90 -11.43
C ALA A 40 -4.46 -3.77 -11.41
N GLU A 41 -4.29 -5.08 -11.17
CA GLU A 41 -5.34 -6.08 -11.08
C GLU A 41 -6.24 -5.87 -9.86
N ASP A 42 -5.68 -5.37 -8.76
CA ASP A 42 -6.42 -5.08 -7.53
C ASP A 42 -7.10 -3.71 -7.60
N LYS A 43 -6.52 -2.76 -8.33
CA LYS A 43 -7.15 -1.44 -8.58
C LYS A 43 -8.49 -1.58 -9.27
N GLU A 44 -8.60 -2.41 -10.29
CA GLU A 44 -9.86 -2.62 -11.02
C GLU A 44 -10.93 -3.25 -10.13
N LYS A 45 -10.55 -4.27 -9.33
CA LYS A 45 -11.47 -4.91 -8.37
C LYS A 45 -11.93 -3.93 -7.31
N LEU A 46 -11.01 -3.14 -6.75
CA LEU A 46 -11.32 -2.12 -5.77
C LEU A 46 -12.25 -1.06 -6.37
N ALA A 47 -11.94 -0.54 -7.55
CA ALA A 47 -12.78 0.42 -8.25
C ALA A 47 -14.19 -0.13 -8.53
N ALA A 48 -14.32 -1.41 -8.87
CA ALA A 48 -15.61 -2.08 -9.05
C ALA A 48 -16.39 -2.30 -7.75
N ALA A 49 -15.70 -2.42 -6.62
CA ALA A 49 -16.29 -2.58 -5.29
C ALA A 49 -16.57 -1.24 -4.56
N LEU A 50 -16.12 -0.11 -5.13
CA LEU A 50 -16.43 1.20 -4.59
C LEU A 50 -17.93 1.50 -4.74
N PRO A 51 -18.52 2.23 -3.77
CA PRO A 51 -19.90 2.69 -3.90
C PRO A 51 -20.04 3.70 -5.05
N PRO A 52 -21.23 3.83 -5.64
CA PRO A 52 -21.48 4.76 -6.74
C PRO A 52 -21.14 6.20 -6.32
N GLY A 53 -20.41 6.92 -7.17
CA GLY A 53 -19.96 8.29 -6.91
C GLY A 53 -18.67 8.42 -6.10
N VAL A 54 -18.08 7.31 -5.65
CA VAL A 54 -16.74 7.30 -5.04
C VAL A 54 -15.74 6.69 -6.03
N THR A 55 -14.66 7.41 -6.29
CA THR A 55 -13.57 6.95 -7.16
C THR A 55 -12.28 6.86 -6.36
N LEU A 56 -11.25 6.21 -6.92
CA LEU A 56 -9.93 6.16 -6.30
C LEU A 56 -9.31 7.56 -6.14
N GLU A 57 -9.69 8.51 -6.98
CA GLU A 57 -9.21 9.90 -6.95
C GLU A 57 -10.05 10.81 -6.04
N SER A 58 -11.15 10.29 -5.50
CA SER A 58 -12.01 11.06 -4.61
C SER A 58 -11.23 11.49 -3.37
N SER A 59 -11.34 12.78 -3.03
CA SER A 59 -10.65 13.34 -1.87
C SER A 59 -11.26 12.81 -0.58
N ILE A 60 -10.43 12.57 0.43
CA ILE A 60 -10.85 12.08 1.74
C ILE A 60 -10.47 13.07 2.85
N GLU A 61 -11.14 12.93 3.98
CA GLU A 61 -10.73 13.62 5.20
C GLU A 61 -9.40 13.02 5.73
N PRO A 62 -8.41 13.86 6.07
CA PRO A 62 -7.15 13.37 6.61
C PRO A 62 -7.37 12.55 7.88
N ASN A 63 -6.87 11.32 7.90
CA ASN A 63 -6.95 10.44 9.06
C ASN A 63 -5.64 9.64 9.19
N VAL A 64 -5.00 9.76 10.34
CA VAL A 64 -3.72 9.09 10.64
C VAL A 64 -3.80 7.57 10.45
N MET A 65 -4.97 6.98 10.70
CA MET A 65 -5.20 5.53 10.53
C MET A 65 -5.28 5.10 9.05
N LEU A 66 -5.51 6.02 8.13
CA LEU A 66 -5.56 5.77 6.68
C LEU A 66 -4.21 6.01 6.01
N GLY A 67 -3.17 6.37 6.78
CA GLY A 67 -1.87 6.80 6.29
C GLY A 67 -1.65 8.29 6.55
N ALA A 68 -0.46 8.64 7.04
CA ALA A 68 -0.11 10.00 7.45
C ALA A 68 -0.29 11.07 6.35
N ASN A 69 -0.28 10.65 5.08
CA ASN A 69 -0.34 11.54 3.92
C ASN A 69 -1.47 11.19 2.94
N SER A 70 -2.39 10.30 3.30
CA SER A 70 -3.45 9.86 2.40
C SER A 70 -4.49 10.97 2.21
N LYS A 71 -4.59 11.48 0.99
CA LYS A 71 -5.52 12.54 0.57
C LYS A 71 -6.62 12.02 -0.33
N THR A 72 -6.40 10.89 -0.98
CA THR A 72 -7.38 10.25 -1.87
C THR A 72 -7.80 8.88 -1.34
N VAL A 73 -8.94 8.38 -1.85
CA VAL A 73 -9.42 7.03 -1.56
C VAL A 73 -8.38 5.98 -1.97
N GLY A 74 -7.74 6.13 -3.13
CA GLY A 74 -6.73 5.21 -3.64
C GLY A 74 -5.51 5.13 -2.72
N GLU A 75 -5.03 6.27 -2.22
CA GLU A 75 -3.92 6.32 -1.26
C GLU A 75 -4.29 5.67 0.07
N ALA A 76 -5.50 5.93 0.58
CA ALA A 76 -5.99 5.30 1.80
C ALA A 76 -6.11 3.78 1.64
N LEU A 77 -6.69 3.32 0.54
CA LEU A 77 -6.81 1.88 0.25
C LEU A 77 -5.44 1.22 0.08
N ALA A 78 -4.48 1.92 -0.56
CA ALA A 78 -3.10 1.44 -0.68
C ALA A 78 -2.44 1.30 0.69
N SER A 79 -2.56 2.33 1.54
CA SER A 79 -1.99 2.34 2.89
C SER A 79 -2.60 1.27 3.80
N LEU A 80 -3.88 0.95 3.61
CA LEU A 80 -4.56 -0.10 4.36
C LEU A 80 -4.32 -1.50 3.76
N HIS A 81 -3.55 -1.60 2.67
CA HIS A 81 -3.38 -2.86 1.92
C HIS A 81 -4.74 -3.50 1.59
N ALA A 82 -5.68 -2.67 1.15
CA ALA A 82 -7.06 -3.08 1.04
C ALA A 82 -7.25 -4.13 -0.07
N TYR A 83 -8.14 -5.08 0.18
CA TYR A 83 -8.47 -6.14 -0.77
C TYR A 83 -9.98 -6.31 -0.89
N VAL A 84 -10.42 -6.86 -2.02
CA VAL A 84 -11.84 -7.14 -2.26
C VAL A 84 -12.13 -8.61 -1.99
N LYS A 85 -13.17 -8.87 -1.20
CA LYS A 85 -13.71 -10.20 -0.96
C LYS A 85 -15.23 -10.09 -0.83
N ASP A 86 -15.97 -10.98 -1.49
CA ASP A 86 -17.45 -11.00 -1.43
C ASP A 86 -18.09 -9.64 -1.76
N ASN A 87 -17.54 -8.94 -2.76
CA ASN A 87 -17.91 -7.56 -3.18
C ASN A 87 -17.82 -6.50 -2.06
N LYS A 88 -17.06 -6.78 -1.01
CA LYS A 88 -16.74 -5.82 0.05
C LYS A 88 -15.25 -5.55 0.05
N ILE A 89 -14.91 -4.33 0.46
CA ILE A 89 -13.52 -3.91 0.62
C ILE A 89 -13.12 -4.17 2.06
N TYR A 90 -11.98 -4.81 2.26
CA TYR A 90 -11.42 -5.14 3.56
C TYR A 90 -10.06 -4.48 3.74
N ASP A 91 -9.78 -4.06 4.97
CA ASP A 91 -8.47 -3.62 5.44
C ASP A 91 -7.53 -4.83 5.54
N GLY A 92 -6.40 -4.78 4.85
CA GLY A 92 -5.42 -5.87 4.82
C GLY A 92 -4.71 -6.09 6.15
N GLY A 93 -4.55 -5.04 6.97
CA GLY A 93 -3.91 -5.13 8.27
C GLY A 93 -4.86 -5.64 9.36
N MET A 94 -6.10 -5.14 9.38
CA MET A 94 -7.06 -5.43 10.45
C MET A 94 -8.15 -6.43 10.08
N SER A 95 -8.26 -6.84 8.81
CA SER A 95 -9.36 -7.68 8.28
C SER A 95 -10.75 -7.10 8.56
N LYS A 96 -10.86 -5.77 8.64
CA LYS A 96 -12.09 -5.03 8.89
C LYS A 96 -12.73 -4.60 7.59
N VAL A 97 -14.06 -4.57 7.53
CA VAL A 97 -14.76 -4.03 6.35
C VAL A 97 -14.52 -2.52 6.29
N ILE A 98 -14.16 -2.02 5.11
CA ILE A 98 -14.01 -0.59 4.82
C ILE A 98 -15.36 -0.03 4.38
N LEU A 99 -15.84 0.99 5.09
CA LEU A 99 -17.07 1.70 4.80
C LEU A 99 -16.73 3.12 4.32
N PHE A 100 -17.42 3.57 3.27
CA PHE A 100 -17.27 4.92 2.74
C PHE A 100 -18.45 5.77 3.18
N LYS A 101 -18.16 6.97 3.69
CA LYS A 101 -19.16 7.99 3.98
C LYS A 101 -18.91 9.19 3.09
N THR A 102 -19.90 9.65 2.33
CA THR A 102 -19.81 10.83 1.48
C THR A 102 -20.44 12.04 2.17
N GLY A 103 -19.70 13.13 2.33
CA GLY A 103 -20.19 14.43 2.85
C GLY A 103 -19.74 14.81 4.27
N LYS A 104 -19.98 16.08 4.63
CA LYS A 104 -19.89 16.57 6.01
C LYS A 104 -21.11 16.09 6.79
N ASP A 105 -20.96 15.08 7.63
CA ASP A 105 -21.94 14.79 8.68
C ASP A 105 -21.90 15.94 9.71
N ASP A 106 -22.58 17.05 9.40
CA ASP A 106 -23.09 17.94 10.43
C ASP A 106 -24.20 17.18 11.17
N SER A 107 -23.98 16.97 12.46
CA SER A 107 -24.92 16.46 13.48
C SER A 107 -24.98 14.93 13.70
N LYS A 108 -24.77 14.57 14.97
CA LYS A 108 -25.62 13.68 15.80
C LYS A 108 -26.63 12.82 15.03
N SER A 109 -26.17 11.87 14.22
CA SER A 109 -26.99 10.71 13.90
C SER A 109 -26.92 9.77 15.10
N LYS A 110 -28.01 9.75 15.89
CA LYS A 110 -28.31 8.67 16.85
C LYS A 110 -27.90 7.34 16.21
N PRO A 111 -27.27 6.41 16.94
CA PRO A 111 -26.90 5.11 16.38
C PRO A 111 -28.18 4.48 15.84
N ALA A 112 -28.29 4.43 14.51
CA ALA A 112 -29.33 3.67 13.86
C ALA A 112 -29.15 2.25 14.38
N LYS A 113 -30.21 1.76 15.02
CA LYS A 113 -30.28 0.49 15.73
C LYS A 113 -30.19 -0.65 14.71
N SER A 114 -29.01 -0.89 14.13
CA SER A 114 -28.71 -2.14 13.46
C SER A 114 -28.28 -3.13 14.54
N SER A 115 -29.27 -3.86 15.03
CA SER A 115 -29.07 -5.13 15.73
C SER A 115 -28.40 -6.11 14.79
N LYS A 116 -27.07 -6.05 14.67
CA LYS A 116 -26.25 -7.09 14.08
C LYS A 116 -24.85 -6.90 14.63
N THR A 117 -24.23 -7.99 15.07
CA THR A 117 -22.86 -8.11 15.59
C THR A 117 -21.99 -6.93 15.16
N LYS A 118 -21.41 -6.22 16.14
CA LYS A 118 -20.57 -5.02 15.95
C LYS A 118 -19.31 -5.43 15.17
N GLU A 119 -19.46 -5.65 13.87
CA GLU A 119 -18.39 -5.99 12.95
C GLU A 119 -17.49 -4.75 12.92
N GLU A 120 -16.26 -4.93 13.41
CA GLU A 120 -15.33 -3.84 13.51
C GLU A 120 -15.02 -3.34 12.09
N SER A 121 -15.29 -2.07 11.81
CA SER A 121 -15.23 -1.50 10.46
C SER A 121 -14.31 -0.29 10.43
N THR A 122 -13.50 -0.16 9.37
CA THR A 122 -12.70 1.03 9.08
C THR A 122 -13.55 2.00 8.26
N THR A 123 -13.68 3.27 8.67
CA THR A 123 -14.48 4.25 7.93
C THR A 123 -13.58 5.24 7.20
N ILE A 124 -13.82 5.44 5.90
CA ILE A 124 -13.19 6.46 5.06
C ILE A 124 -14.24 7.54 4.77
N VAL A 125 -13.98 8.77 5.18
CA VAL A 125 -14.85 9.92 4.90
C VAL A 125 -14.39 10.58 3.61
N VAL A 126 -15.25 10.57 2.60
CA VAL A 126 -15.03 11.11 1.27
C VAL A 126 -15.63 12.52 1.20
N THR A 127 -14.81 13.50 0.86
CA THR A 127 -15.15 14.94 0.88
C THR A 127 -15.49 15.50 -0.50
N GLY A 128 -15.22 14.76 -1.58
CA GLY A 128 -15.57 15.15 -2.95
C GLY A 128 -15.76 13.95 -3.88
N GLY A 129 -16.90 13.94 -4.58
CA GLY A 129 -17.28 13.00 -5.65
C GLY A 129 -18.11 13.73 -6.70
#